data_AF-A0A371PN50-F1
#
_entry.id   AF-A0A371PN50-F1
#
_cell.length_a   1.000
_cell.length_b   1.000
_cell.length_c   1.000
_cell.angle_alpha   90.00
_cell.angle_beta   90.00
_cell.angle_gamma   90.00
#
_symmetry.space_group_name_H-M   'P 1'
#
loop_
_entity.id
_entity.type
_entity.pdbx_description
1 polymer ?
#
loop_
_entity_poly.entity_id
_entity_poly.type
_entity_poly.pdbx_seq_one_letter_code
_entity_poly.pdbx_strand_id
1 'polypeptide(L)'
;MRKLALVFPGQGSQYVGMGKSLSDRYPSARAAIEEGSDVLGLDLRKLMVEGDPDELTRTENAQPALLAASVASFRVYMEEIGVTPLYTAGHSLGELSALACAGAISYADALRLVRRRGQLMQEAAAEGTGTMCAIIGLSAAAVKAICLEESADTNEIVAISNLNSPEQLVISGHRTAVERAANRLEQEGGRIAYLNVSAPFHSALMKPAAARFEQELRAYRFGRFKWPVISNVTAKPYESPEEIAGHLAAQLTAPVRWAESIQYFSRMGVSAAVELGAKNVLTRLMKPNVPTITCYTLDNDGDIGTVREQLSSEIALQLRTNARHNVITLCVAAAVCTRNRNTSLTEYQQGFIEPYRRLQQLQEQLDEAGEGVMPSPQQSEEALTLLKGMLETKRVPEAERRDRFRMILEKSATESQYSQYTFV
;
A
#
# COMPACT_ATOMS: atom_id res chain seq x y z
N MET A 1 7.25 -2.23 20.22
CA MET A 1 6.50 -1.62 19.10
C MET A 1 5.97 -2.76 18.25
N ARG A 2 4.67 -2.83 17.99
CA ARG A 2 4.18 -3.80 17.01
C ARG A 2 4.64 -3.38 15.62
N LYS A 3 5.14 -4.33 14.85
CA LYS A 3 5.40 -4.09 13.43
C LYS A 3 4.05 -4.12 12.73
N LEU A 4 3.67 -2.99 12.14
CA LEU A 4 2.38 -2.80 11.51
C LEU A 4 2.44 -3.11 10.01
N ALA A 5 1.37 -3.68 9.46
CA ALA A 5 1.13 -3.72 8.03
C ALA A 5 -0.16 -2.96 7.66
N LEU A 6 -0.22 -2.36 6.47
CA LEU A 6 -1.48 -1.89 5.89
C LEU A 6 -1.91 -2.86 4.80
N VAL A 7 -3.17 -3.29 4.83
CA VAL A 7 -3.73 -4.21 3.85
C VAL A 7 -4.92 -3.60 3.12
N PHE A 8 -5.05 -3.88 1.83
CA PHE A 8 -6.07 -3.27 0.98
C PHE A 8 -6.96 -4.35 0.33
N PRO A 9 -8.29 -4.29 0.50
CA PRO A 9 -9.20 -5.28 -0.06
C PRO A 9 -9.30 -5.18 -1.58
N GLY A 10 -9.78 -6.26 -2.19
CA GLY A 10 -10.05 -6.37 -3.63
C GLY A 10 -11.53 -6.52 -3.96
N GLN A 11 -11.81 -6.92 -5.21
CA GLN A 11 -13.17 -7.13 -5.69
C GLN A 11 -13.94 -8.15 -4.82
N GLY A 12 -15.22 -7.88 -4.58
CA GLY A 12 -16.10 -8.60 -3.65
C GLY A 12 -16.36 -7.84 -2.36
N SER A 13 -15.51 -6.86 -2.01
CA SER A 13 -15.73 -6.02 -0.83
C SER A 13 -16.62 -4.81 -1.09
N GLN A 14 -16.86 -4.43 -2.36
CA GLN A 14 -17.67 -3.26 -2.70
C GLN A 14 -19.10 -3.38 -2.16
N TYR A 15 -19.70 -2.24 -1.85
CA TYR A 15 -21.10 -2.10 -1.49
C TYR A 15 -21.57 -0.66 -1.76
N VAL A 16 -22.84 -0.49 -2.08
CA VAL A 16 -23.43 0.85 -2.23
C VAL A 16 -23.47 1.53 -0.85
N GLY A 17 -22.92 2.73 -0.78
CA GLY A 17 -22.68 3.48 0.46
C GLY A 17 -21.22 3.48 0.91
N MET A 18 -20.33 2.70 0.28
CA MET A 18 -18.92 2.67 0.67
C MET A 18 -18.24 4.04 0.48
N GLY A 19 -17.32 4.39 1.38
CA GLY A 19 -16.61 5.67 1.36
C GLY A 19 -17.45 6.88 1.77
N LYS A 20 -18.78 6.78 1.83
CA LYS A 20 -19.69 7.90 2.19
C LYS A 20 -19.32 8.50 3.55
N SER A 21 -19.30 7.67 4.60
CA SER A 21 -19.04 8.09 5.97
C SER A 21 -17.72 8.87 6.10
N LEU A 22 -16.65 8.37 5.49
CA LEU A 22 -15.35 9.05 5.49
C LEU A 22 -15.40 10.35 4.67
N SER A 23 -15.98 10.34 3.48
CA SER A 23 -16.03 11.53 2.59
C SER A 23 -16.92 12.67 3.11
N ASP A 24 -17.94 12.35 3.91
CA ASP A 24 -18.79 13.35 4.54
C ASP A 24 -18.04 14.07 5.67
N ARG A 25 -17.16 13.35 6.39
CA ARG A 25 -16.44 13.86 7.56
C ARG A 25 -15.06 14.44 7.26
N TYR A 26 -14.30 13.82 6.38
CA TYR A 26 -12.90 14.12 6.12
C TYR A 26 -12.70 14.72 4.72
N PRO A 27 -12.18 15.96 4.61
CA PRO A 27 -11.92 16.59 3.32
C PRO A 27 -10.97 15.80 2.42
N SER A 28 -10.00 15.09 2.99
CA SER A 28 -9.01 14.28 2.26
C SER A 28 -9.59 13.04 1.60
N ALA A 29 -10.53 12.36 2.29
CA ALA A 29 -11.32 11.28 1.74
C ALA A 29 -12.24 11.78 0.62
N ARG A 30 -12.90 12.94 0.82
CA ARG A 30 -13.72 13.57 -0.21
C ARG A 30 -12.91 13.87 -1.47
N ALA A 31 -11.77 14.55 -1.30
CA ALA A 31 -10.87 14.89 -2.39
C ALA A 31 -10.36 13.65 -3.15
N ALA A 32 -10.14 12.52 -2.48
CA ALA A 32 -9.74 11.27 -3.15
C ALA A 32 -10.83 10.73 -4.10
N ILE A 33 -12.10 10.83 -3.70
CA ILE A 33 -13.23 10.36 -4.52
C ILE A 33 -13.54 11.35 -5.65
N GLU A 34 -13.43 12.66 -5.38
CA GLU A 34 -13.59 13.73 -6.38
C GLU A 34 -12.50 13.64 -7.45
N GLU A 35 -11.23 13.49 -7.06
CA GLU A 35 -10.11 13.24 -7.98
C GLU A 35 -10.36 11.99 -8.84
N GLY A 36 -10.93 10.94 -8.25
CA GLY A 36 -11.36 9.74 -8.97
C GLY A 36 -12.41 10.04 -10.05
N SER A 37 -13.37 10.91 -9.73
CA SER A 37 -14.42 11.32 -10.66
C SER A 37 -13.84 12.13 -11.83
N ASP A 38 -12.96 13.09 -11.51
CA ASP A 38 -12.32 13.97 -12.50
C ASP A 38 -11.42 13.18 -13.46
N VAL A 39 -10.60 12.27 -12.92
CA VAL A 39 -9.65 11.48 -13.72
C VAL A 39 -10.37 10.53 -14.68
N LEU A 40 -11.50 9.96 -14.26
CA LEU A 40 -12.24 8.97 -15.02
C LEU A 40 -13.35 9.57 -15.90
N GLY A 41 -13.71 10.84 -15.69
CA GLY A 41 -14.79 11.50 -16.39
C GLY A 41 -16.17 10.89 -16.09
N LEU A 42 -16.35 10.33 -14.89
CA LEU A 42 -17.61 9.74 -14.43
C LEU A 42 -17.88 10.11 -12.97
N ASP A 43 -19.14 10.19 -12.56
CA ASP A 43 -19.51 10.51 -11.18
C ASP A 43 -19.27 9.30 -10.25
N LEU A 44 -18.01 9.15 -9.82
CA LEU A 44 -17.57 8.01 -9.03
C LEU A 44 -18.21 8.02 -7.65
N ARG A 45 -18.41 9.22 -7.07
CA ARG A 45 -19.10 9.38 -5.79
C ARG A 45 -20.53 8.85 -5.87
N LYS A 46 -21.29 9.26 -6.88
CA LYS A 46 -22.67 8.78 -7.07
C LYS A 46 -22.69 7.26 -7.25
N LEU A 47 -21.82 6.70 -8.10
CA LEU A 47 -21.71 5.26 -8.30
C LEU A 47 -21.43 4.50 -6.99
N MET A 48 -20.55 5.03 -6.14
CA MET A 48 -20.18 4.40 -4.86
C MET A 48 -21.27 4.53 -3.79
N VAL A 49 -21.96 5.67 -3.72
CA VAL A 49 -22.81 6.03 -2.58
C VAL A 49 -24.29 5.76 -2.84
N GLU A 50 -24.74 5.98 -4.08
CA GLU A 50 -26.15 5.99 -4.48
C GLU A 50 -26.41 5.10 -5.71
N GLY A 51 -25.36 4.51 -6.29
CA GLY A 51 -25.42 3.76 -7.54
C GLY A 51 -26.20 2.46 -7.42
N ASP A 52 -26.49 1.87 -8.58
CA ASP A 52 -27.07 0.54 -8.63
C ASP A 52 -26.02 -0.52 -8.22
N PRO A 53 -26.35 -1.49 -7.35
CA PRO A 53 -25.41 -2.52 -6.91
C PRO A 53 -24.85 -3.38 -8.05
N ASP A 54 -25.63 -3.66 -9.09
CA ASP A 54 -25.18 -4.46 -10.24
C ASP A 54 -24.25 -3.62 -11.13
N GLU A 55 -24.56 -2.34 -11.33
CA GLU A 55 -23.64 -1.41 -12.01
C GLU A 55 -22.31 -1.27 -11.26
N LEU A 56 -22.34 -1.07 -9.94
CA LEU A 56 -21.12 -0.99 -9.13
C LEU A 56 -20.31 -2.30 -9.17
N THR A 57 -20.98 -3.45 -9.27
CA THR A 57 -20.33 -4.77 -9.29
C THR A 57 -19.70 -5.13 -10.63
N ARG A 58 -20.03 -4.44 -11.73
CA ARG A 58 -19.30 -4.58 -13.00
C ARG A 58 -17.82 -4.33 -12.76
N THR A 59 -16.95 -5.23 -13.23
CA THR A 59 -15.53 -5.24 -12.86
C THR A 59 -14.81 -3.96 -13.29
N GLU A 60 -15.19 -3.34 -14.42
CA GLU A 60 -14.67 -2.03 -14.82
C GLU A 60 -15.05 -0.88 -13.87
N ASN A 61 -16.18 -1.00 -13.16
CA ASN A 61 -16.68 -0.01 -12.20
C ASN A 61 -16.14 -0.30 -10.79
N ALA A 62 -16.19 -1.57 -10.36
CA ALA A 62 -15.79 -2.01 -9.04
C ALA A 62 -14.31 -1.70 -8.74
N GLN A 63 -13.40 -1.95 -9.69
CA GLN A 63 -11.96 -1.75 -9.46
C GLN A 63 -11.57 -0.30 -9.14
N PRO A 64 -11.93 0.72 -9.95
CA PRO A 64 -11.64 2.11 -9.59
C PRO A 64 -12.39 2.58 -8.34
N ALA A 65 -13.62 2.12 -8.12
CA ALA A 65 -14.38 2.47 -6.92
C ALA A 65 -13.73 1.93 -5.63
N LEU A 66 -13.23 0.70 -5.65
CA LEU A 66 -12.49 0.10 -4.54
C LEU A 66 -11.13 0.77 -4.30
N LEU A 67 -10.41 1.10 -5.38
CA LEU A 67 -9.17 1.87 -5.26
C LEU A 67 -9.43 3.23 -4.59
N ALA A 68 -10.46 3.96 -5.03
CA ALA A 68 -10.82 5.25 -4.44
C ALA A 68 -11.21 5.13 -2.96
N ALA A 69 -11.99 4.11 -2.60
CA ALA A 69 -12.34 3.84 -1.20
C ALA A 69 -11.10 3.53 -0.35
N SER A 70 -10.18 2.70 -0.84
CA SER A 70 -8.93 2.38 -0.17
C SER A 70 -8.01 3.60 -0.01
N VAL A 71 -7.89 4.44 -1.04
CA VAL A 71 -7.08 5.67 -0.97
C VAL A 71 -7.71 6.70 -0.03
N ALA A 72 -9.04 6.83 -0.03
CA ALA A 72 -9.75 7.68 0.92
C ALA A 72 -9.51 7.24 2.38
N SER A 73 -9.67 5.94 2.65
CA SER A 73 -9.36 5.33 3.96
C SER A 73 -7.90 5.53 4.35
N PHE A 74 -6.97 5.37 3.40
CA PHE A 74 -5.54 5.60 3.62
C PHE A 74 -5.20 7.06 3.94
N ARG A 75 -5.76 8.03 3.22
CA ARG A 75 -5.51 9.46 3.49
C ARG A 75 -5.98 9.82 4.90
N VAL A 76 -7.17 9.38 5.29
CA VAL A 76 -7.70 9.59 6.66
C VAL A 76 -6.86 8.86 7.70
N TYR A 77 -6.44 7.63 7.43
CA TYR A 77 -5.53 6.89 8.30
C TYR A 77 -4.23 7.67 8.55
N MET A 78 -3.63 8.23 7.49
CA MET A 78 -2.39 8.99 7.61
C MET A 78 -2.59 10.30 8.39
N GLU A 79 -3.76 10.93 8.29
CA GLU A 79 -4.11 12.17 8.99
C GLU A 79 -4.40 11.94 10.48
N GLU A 80 -5.19 10.94 10.80
CA GLU A 80 -5.74 10.74 12.15
C GLU A 80 -4.88 9.80 13.02
N ILE A 81 -4.10 8.92 12.39
CA ILE A 81 -3.34 7.85 13.06
C ILE A 81 -1.87 7.91 12.70
N GLY A 82 -1.54 7.97 11.41
CA GLY A 82 -0.20 8.24 10.90
C GLY A 82 0.89 7.20 11.19
N VAL A 83 0.58 6.07 11.83
CA VAL A 83 1.59 5.04 12.16
C VAL A 83 2.16 4.45 10.87
N THR A 84 3.47 4.53 10.68
CA THR A 84 4.11 4.07 9.45
C THR A 84 4.12 2.54 9.39
N PRO A 85 3.66 1.92 8.29
CA PRO A 85 3.75 0.48 8.15
C PRO A 85 5.18 0.01 7.87
N LEU A 86 5.47 -1.21 8.30
CA LEU A 86 6.63 -1.97 7.86
C LEU A 86 6.42 -2.57 6.45
N TYR A 87 5.18 -2.96 6.14
CA TYR A 87 4.80 -3.51 4.84
C TYR A 87 3.40 -3.07 4.44
N THR A 88 3.16 -3.05 3.14
CA THR A 88 1.81 -2.95 2.57
C THR A 88 1.53 -4.18 1.69
N ALA A 89 0.27 -4.58 1.61
CA ALA A 89 -0.16 -5.63 0.70
C ALA A 89 -1.61 -5.39 0.30
N GLY A 90 -2.06 -5.96 -0.80
CA GLY A 90 -3.49 -6.00 -1.06
C GLY A 90 -3.88 -7.19 -1.89
N HIS A 91 -5.17 -7.51 -1.87
CA HIS A 91 -5.69 -8.72 -2.50
C HIS A 91 -6.18 -8.41 -3.91
N SER A 92 -5.55 -9.00 -4.92
CA SER A 92 -5.81 -8.77 -6.34
C SER A 92 -5.76 -7.28 -6.70
N LEU A 93 -6.92 -6.64 -6.92
CA LEU A 93 -7.03 -5.18 -7.11
C LEU A 93 -6.38 -4.40 -5.97
N GLY A 94 -6.50 -4.87 -4.73
CA GLY A 94 -5.88 -4.20 -3.58
C GLY A 94 -4.36 -4.05 -3.70
N GLU A 95 -3.67 -4.88 -4.49
CA GLU A 95 -2.24 -4.72 -4.76
C GLU A 95 -1.95 -3.37 -5.47
N LEU A 96 -2.83 -2.94 -6.38
CA LEU A 96 -2.74 -1.62 -7.02
C LEU A 96 -3.02 -0.49 -6.03
N SER A 97 -3.95 -0.69 -5.07
CA SER A 97 -4.15 0.25 -3.96
C SER A 97 -2.90 0.35 -3.08
N ALA A 98 -2.26 -0.77 -2.76
CA ALA A 98 -1.02 -0.80 -1.98
C ALA A 98 0.12 -0.06 -2.72
N LEU A 99 0.29 -0.30 -4.02
CA LEU A 99 1.27 0.38 -4.86
C LEU A 99 1.03 1.91 -4.90
N ALA A 100 -0.22 2.34 -5.08
CA ALA A 100 -0.58 3.77 -5.09
C ALA A 100 -0.31 4.43 -3.73
N CYS A 101 -0.75 3.83 -2.63
CA CYS A 101 -0.55 4.35 -1.28
C CYS A 101 0.94 4.34 -0.88
N ALA A 102 1.73 3.36 -1.33
CA ALA A 102 3.17 3.32 -1.16
C ALA A 102 3.93 4.32 -2.06
N GLY A 103 3.25 5.04 -2.95
CA GLY A 103 3.85 6.04 -3.84
C GLY A 103 4.57 5.47 -5.06
N ALA A 104 4.41 4.17 -5.34
CA ALA A 104 5.04 3.51 -6.48
C ALA A 104 4.36 3.87 -7.82
N ILE A 105 3.11 4.34 -7.78
CA ILE A 105 2.38 4.86 -8.95
C ILE A 105 1.55 6.06 -8.50
N SER A 106 1.34 7.05 -9.37
CA SER A 106 0.44 8.16 -9.06
C SER A 106 -1.00 7.66 -8.91
N TYR A 107 -1.80 8.29 -8.06
CA TYR A 107 -3.19 7.86 -7.86
C TYR A 107 -4.03 8.01 -9.15
N ALA A 108 -3.86 9.12 -9.88
CA ALA A 108 -4.50 9.33 -11.17
C ALA A 108 -4.16 8.23 -12.19
N ASP A 109 -2.90 7.80 -12.26
CA ASP A 109 -2.50 6.72 -13.15
C ASP A 109 -3.02 5.36 -12.69
N ALA A 110 -3.02 5.11 -11.38
CA ALA A 110 -3.60 3.90 -10.80
C ALA A 110 -5.10 3.79 -11.13
N LEU A 111 -5.87 4.89 -11.07
CA LEU A 111 -7.28 4.95 -11.45
C LEU A 111 -7.51 4.55 -12.91
N ARG A 112 -6.74 5.14 -13.85
CA ARG A 112 -6.81 4.79 -15.28
C ARG A 112 -6.47 3.32 -15.50
N LEU A 113 -5.40 2.86 -14.86
CA LEU A 113 -4.89 1.51 -14.98
C LEU A 113 -5.88 0.47 -14.44
N VAL A 114 -6.48 0.68 -13.26
CA VAL A 114 -7.47 -0.25 -12.69
C VAL A 114 -8.79 -0.25 -13.48
N ARG A 115 -9.20 0.90 -14.02
CA ARG A 115 -10.35 0.96 -14.94
C ARG A 115 -10.07 0.13 -16.18
N ARG A 116 -8.89 0.32 -16.80
CA ARG A 116 -8.49 -0.44 -17.99
C ARG A 116 -8.33 -1.92 -17.70
N ARG A 117 -7.72 -2.29 -16.57
CA ARG A 117 -7.64 -3.67 -16.09
C ARG A 117 -9.03 -4.29 -15.98
N GLY A 118 -9.97 -3.56 -15.38
CA GLY A 118 -11.34 -4.03 -15.23
C GLY A 118 -12.06 -4.24 -16.55
N GLN A 119 -11.88 -3.34 -17.52
CA GLN A 119 -12.41 -3.50 -18.89
C GLN A 119 -11.83 -4.73 -19.59
N LEU A 120 -10.50 -4.90 -19.57
CA LEU A 120 -9.85 -6.04 -20.21
C LEU A 120 -10.31 -7.38 -19.61
N MET A 121 -10.46 -7.42 -18.29
CA MET A 121 -10.97 -8.60 -17.57
C MET A 121 -12.45 -8.87 -17.90
N GLN A 122 -13.27 -7.82 -18.03
CA GLN A 122 -14.68 -7.94 -18.42
C GLN A 122 -14.82 -8.39 -19.89
N GLU A 123 -14.01 -7.85 -20.80
CA GLU A 123 -13.97 -8.23 -22.22
C GLU A 123 -13.60 -9.71 -22.37
N ALA A 124 -12.59 -10.19 -21.65
CA ALA A 124 -12.22 -11.61 -21.64
C ALA A 124 -13.30 -12.51 -21.01
N ALA A 125 -14.17 -11.96 -20.18
CA ALA A 125 -15.29 -12.67 -19.58
C ALA A 125 -16.56 -12.68 -20.45
N ALA A 126 -16.65 -11.79 -21.45
CA ALA A 126 -17.85 -11.61 -22.28
C ALA A 126 -18.18 -12.86 -23.13
N GLU A 127 -17.22 -13.77 -23.30
CA GLU A 127 -17.45 -15.08 -23.91
C GLU A 127 -18.35 -15.99 -23.04
N GLY A 128 -18.59 -15.65 -21.76
CA GLY A 128 -19.49 -16.39 -20.86
C GLY A 128 -18.99 -17.77 -20.45
N THR A 129 -17.77 -18.11 -20.85
CA THR A 129 -17.19 -19.46 -20.77
C THR A 129 -16.68 -19.83 -19.40
N GLY A 130 -16.54 -18.87 -18.46
CA GLY A 130 -15.89 -19.11 -17.17
C GLY A 130 -16.70 -18.74 -15.93
N THR A 131 -16.20 -19.19 -14.78
CA THR A 131 -16.76 -18.89 -13.45
C THR A 131 -15.66 -19.03 -12.38
N MET A 132 -15.99 -18.66 -11.15
CA MET A 132 -15.15 -18.87 -9.97
C MET A 132 -15.95 -19.49 -8.83
N CYS A 133 -15.30 -20.37 -8.07
CA CYS A 133 -15.90 -21.06 -6.94
C CYS A 133 -14.97 -21.09 -5.74
N ALA A 134 -15.45 -20.63 -4.59
CA ALA A 134 -14.76 -20.78 -3.32
C ALA A 134 -14.91 -22.21 -2.80
N ILE A 135 -13.80 -22.76 -2.30
CA ILE A 135 -13.69 -24.11 -1.73
C ILE A 135 -13.20 -23.95 -0.30
N ILE A 136 -13.96 -24.46 0.67
CA ILE A 136 -13.67 -24.29 2.10
C ILE A 136 -13.56 -25.64 2.79
N GLY A 137 -12.51 -25.83 3.60
CA GLY A 137 -12.30 -27.03 4.42
C GLY A 137 -11.42 -28.10 3.77
N LEU A 138 -10.85 -27.84 2.59
CA LEU A 138 -9.93 -28.76 1.90
C LEU A 138 -8.55 -28.14 1.69
N SER A 139 -7.53 -29.00 1.72
CA SER A 139 -6.14 -28.57 1.51
C SER A 139 -5.87 -28.18 0.05
N ALA A 140 -4.94 -27.25 -0.17
CA ALA A 140 -4.52 -26.84 -1.51
C ALA A 140 -4.02 -28.01 -2.36
N ALA A 141 -3.40 -29.03 -1.75
CA ALA A 141 -2.94 -30.22 -2.45
C ALA A 141 -4.12 -31.04 -3.01
N ALA A 142 -5.14 -31.29 -2.20
CA ALA A 142 -6.35 -32.02 -2.62
C ALA A 142 -7.10 -31.26 -3.71
N VAL A 143 -7.30 -29.94 -3.54
CA VAL A 143 -7.97 -29.11 -4.55
C VAL A 143 -7.19 -29.09 -5.86
N LYS A 144 -5.86 -28.97 -5.80
CA LYS A 144 -5.00 -28.98 -6.99
C LYS A 144 -5.06 -30.31 -7.74
N ALA A 145 -5.05 -31.44 -7.03
CA ALA A 145 -5.13 -32.76 -7.65
C ALA A 145 -6.43 -32.91 -8.47
N ILE A 146 -7.58 -32.57 -7.87
CA ILE A 146 -8.87 -32.62 -8.57
C ILE A 146 -8.92 -31.64 -9.75
N CYS A 147 -8.39 -30.43 -9.60
CA CYS A 147 -8.34 -29.47 -10.72
C CYS A 147 -7.52 -29.99 -11.92
N LEU A 148 -6.41 -30.69 -11.64
CA LEU A 148 -5.57 -31.29 -12.68
C LEU A 148 -6.29 -32.42 -13.38
N GLU A 149 -6.97 -33.30 -12.64
CA GLU A 149 -7.77 -34.38 -13.21
C GLU A 149 -8.94 -33.88 -14.05
N GLU A 150 -9.67 -32.86 -13.58
CA GLU A 150 -10.81 -32.28 -14.32
C GLU A 150 -10.42 -31.46 -15.55
N SER A 151 -9.14 -31.08 -15.64
CA SER A 151 -8.55 -30.45 -16.83
C SER A 151 -7.91 -31.48 -17.76
N ALA A 152 -7.57 -32.68 -17.27
CA ALA A 152 -6.88 -33.71 -18.04
C ALA A 152 -7.77 -34.27 -19.16
N ASP A 153 -7.18 -34.49 -20.33
CA ASP A 153 -7.86 -35.05 -21.51
C ASP A 153 -9.11 -34.26 -21.96
N THR A 154 -9.22 -32.99 -21.55
CA THR A 154 -10.25 -32.05 -22.00
C THR A 154 -9.61 -30.81 -22.64
N ASN A 155 -10.40 -30.06 -23.43
CA ASN A 155 -10.02 -28.70 -23.88
C ASN A 155 -10.43 -27.62 -22.87
N GLU A 156 -10.90 -28.02 -21.68
CA GLU A 156 -11.35 -27.13 -20.62
C GLU A 156 -10.29 -27.07 -19.52
N ILE A 157 -10.31 -26.02 -18.72
CA ILE A 157 -9.31 -25.80 -17.67
C ILE A 157 -9.99 -25.33 -16.40
N VAL A 158 -9.50 -25.80 -15.26
CA VAL A 158 -9.83 -25.31 -13.93
C VAL A 158 -8.55 -25.33 -13.09
N ALA A 159 -8.32 -24.26 -12.34
CA ALA A 159 -7.16 -24.16 -11.47
C ALA A 159 -7.47 -23.32 -10.23
N ILE A 160 -6.65 -23.47 -9.19
CA ILE A 160 -6.68 -22.58 -8.03
C ILE A 160 -6.32 -21.17 -8.48
N SER A 161 -7.21 -20.22 -8.21
CA SER A 161 -7.10 -18.79 -8.53
C SER A 161 -6.75 -17.95 -7.30
N ASN A 162 -7.12 -18.41 -6.10
CA ASN A 162 -6.80 -17.71 -4.85
C ASN A 162 -6.46 -18.72 -3.75
N LEU A 163 -5.30 -18.51 -3.11
CA LEU A 163 -4.90 -19.17 -1.87
C LEU A 163 -5.22 -18.18 -0.73
N ASN A 164 -6.47 -18.13 -0.26
CA ASN A 164 -6.90 -17.10 0.70
C ASN A 164 -6.49 -17.44 2.14
N SER A 165 -6.59 -18.70 2.53
CA SER A 165 -6.11 -19.22 3.82
C SER A 165 -5.81 -20.72 3.70
N PRO A 166 -5.24 -21.37 4.73
CA PRO A 166 -5.07 -22.83 4.74
C PRO A 166 -6.36 -23.62 4.48
N GLU A 167 -7.51 -23.03 4.83
CA GLU A 167 -8.83 -23.68 4.73
C GLU A 167 -9.75 -23.03 3.69
N GLN A 168 -9.37 -21.91 3.07
CA GLN A 168 -10.21 -21.22 2.08
C GLN A 168 -9.41 -20.96 0.79
N LEU A 169 -9.91 -21.55 -0.29
CA LEU A 169 -9.36 -21.48 -1.63
C LEU A 169 -10.42 -20.96 -2.60
N VAL A 170 -10.00 -20.53 -3.78
CA VAL A 170 -10.91 -20.29 -4.90
C VAL A 170 -10.33 -20.98 -6.12
N ILE A 171 -11.19 -21.64 -6.88
CA ILE A 171 -10.88 -22.19 -8.20
C ILE A 171 -11.57 -21.35 -9.27
N SER A 172 -10.96 -21.28 -10.44
CA SER A 172 -11.54 -20.61 -11.61
C SER A 172 -11.11 -21.27 -12.90
N GLY A 173 -11.88 -21.04 -13.96
CA GLY A 173 -11.64 -21.65 -15.26
C GLY A 173 -12.93 -21.73 -16.07
N HIS A 174 -12.98 -22.66 -17.02
CA HIS A 174 -14.19 -22.94 -17.78
C HIS A 174 -15.31 -23.37 -16.85
N ARG A 175 -16.52 -22.85 -17.07
CA ARG A 175 -17.69 -23.04 -16.19
C ARG A 175 -17.95 -24.51 -15.87
N THR A 176 -18.05 -25.32 -16.92
CA THR A 176 -18.24 -26.77 -16.88
C THR A 176 -17.13 -27.50 -16.11
N ALA A 177 -15.86 -27.14 -16.32
CA ALA A 177 -14.73 -27.72 -15.58
C ALA A 177 -14.75 -27.32 -14.09
N VAL A 178 -15.10 -26.06 -13.79
CA VAL A 178 -15.28 -25.61 -12.40
C VAL A 178 -16.43 -26.33 -11.73
N GLU A 179 -17.55 -26.54 -12.42
CA GLU A 179 -18.71 -27.28 -11.90
C GLU A 179 -18.38 -28.74 -11.59
N ARG A 180 -17.69 -29.44 -12.48
CA ARG A 180 -17.22 -30.82 -12.22
C ARG A 180 -16.27 -30.88 -11.03
N ALA A 181 -15.27 -29.99 -11.00
CA ALA A 181 -14.32 -29.93 -9.88
C ALA A 181 -15.02 -29.60 -8.56
N ALA A 182 -15.93 -28.64 -8.54
CA ALA A 182 -16.70 -28.25 -7.36
C ALA A 182 -17.54 -29.42 -6.84
N ASN A 183 -18.24 -30.15 -7.72
CA ASN A 183 -19.04 -31.31 -7.32
C ASN A 183 -18.18 -32.42 -6.70
N ARG A 184 -16.99 -32.71 -7.26
CA ARG A 184 -16.06 -33.69 -6.69
C ARG A 184 -15.49 -33.22 -5.35
N LEU A 185 -15.14 -31.95 -5.25
CA LEU A 185 -14.65 -31.35 -4.01
C LEU A 185 -15.72 -31.36 -2.90
N GLU A 186 -16.99 -31.20 -3.25
CA GLU A 186 -18.10 -31.32 -2.30
C GLU A 186 -18.22 -32.77 -1.77
N GLN A 187 -18.06 -33.76 -2.65
CA GLN A 187 -18.08 -35.18 -2.27
C GLN A 187 -16.90 -35.57 -1.35
N GLU A 188 -15.76 -34.87 -1.48
CA GLU A 188 -14.59 -35.00 -0.60
C GLU A 188 -14.77 -34.23 0.74
N GLY A 189 -15.94 -33.64 0.99
CA GLY A 189 -16.27 -32.94 2.23
C GLY A 189 -15.98 -31.43 2.23
N GLY A 190 -15.62 -30.86 1.08
CA GLY A 190 -15.46 -29.42 0.92
C GLY A 190 -16.81 -28.68 0.90
N ARG A 191 -16.85 -27.47 1.45
CA ARG A 191 -17.99 -26.56 1.28
C ARG A 191 -17.75 -25.66 0.07
N ILE A 192 -18.76 -25.55 -0.78
CA ILE A 192 -18.69 -24.90 -2.09
C ILE A 192 -19.53 -23.63 -2.09
N ALA A 193 -18.99 -22.53 -2.62
CA ALA A 193 -19.74 -21.29 -2.84
C ALA A 193 -19.31 -20.60 -4.13
N TYR A 194 -20.22 -20.51 -5.10
CA TYR A 194 -19.96 -19.76 -6.33
C TYR A 194 -19.86 -18.26 -6.06
N LEU A 195 -18.87 -17.62 -6.67
CA LEU A 195 -18.72 -16.18 -6.59
C LEU A 195 -19.64 -15.52 -7.61
N ASN A 196 -20.23 -14.37 -7.26
CA ASN A 196 -21.06 -13.58 -8.18
C ASN A 196 -20.18 -12.82 -9.20
N VAL A 197 -19.48 -13.58 -10.04
CA VAL A 197 -18.62 -13.09 -11.12
C VAL A 197 -18.82 -13.98 -12.35
N SER A 198 -18.93 -13.38 -13.52
CA SER A 198 -19.09 -14.10 -14.79
C SER A 198 -17.75 -14.44 -15.47
N ALA A 199 -16.65 -14.39 -14.73
CA ALA A 199 -15.30 -14.34 -15.29
C ALA A 199 -14.33 -15.27 -14.56
N PRO A 200 -13.44 -15.99 -15.26
CA PRO A 200 -12.46 -16.88 -14.66
C PRO A 200 -11.16 -16.15 -14.29
N PHE A 201 -11.25 -15.18 -13.37
CA PHE A 201 -10.10 -14.35 -12.98
C PHE A 201 -8.96 -15.17 -12.38
N HIS A 202 -7.71 -14.73 -12.59
CA HIS A 202 -6.51 -15.42 -12.08
C HIS A 202 -6.38 -16.86 -12.61
N SER A 203 -6.73 -17.06 -13.89
CA SER A 203 -6.57 -18.31 -14.62
C SER A 203 -5.90 -18.11 -15.97
N ALA A 204 -5.52 -19.20 -16.62
CA ALA A 204 -4.96 -19.17 -17.97
C ALA A 204 -5.92 -18.58 -19.02
N LEU A 205 -7.22 -18.51 -18.74
CA LEU A 205 -8.22 -17.88 -19.63
C LEU A 205 -8.07 -16.36 -19.69
N MET A 206 -7.38 -15.74 -18.73
CA MET A 206 -7.07 -14.32 -18.75
C MET A 206 -5.83 -13.95 -19.57
N LYS A 207 -5.17 -14.91 -20.24
CA LYS A 207 -3.96 -14.64 -21.06
C LYS A 207 -4.16 -13.51 -22.09
N PRO A 208 -5.28 -13.42 -22.84
CA PRO A 208 -5.50 -12.31 -23.77
C PRO A 208 -5.57 -10.95 -23.06
N ALA A 209 -6.27 -10.88 -21.91
CA ALA A 209 -6.35 -9.67 -21.09
C ALA A 209 -4.98 -9.30 -20.49
N ALA A 210 -4.21 -10.29 -20.03
CA ALA A 210 -2.88 -10.09 -19.47
C ALA A 210 -1.88 -9.50 -20.49
N ALA A 211 -1.88 -10.00 -21.73
CA ALA A 211 -1.01 -9.47 -22.79
C ALA A 211 -1.32 -7.99 -23.12
N ARG A 212 -2.62 -7.64 -23.21
CA ARG A 212 -3.07 -6.26 -23.43
C ARG A 212 -2.77 -5.37 -22.22
N PHE A 213 -2.91 -5.90 -21.01
CA PHE A 213 -2.61 -5.18 -19.79
C PHE A 213 -1.11 -4.94 -19.62
N GLU A 214 -0.26 -5.88 -20.00
CA GLU A 214 1.19 -5.70 -20.03
C GLU A 214 1.60 -4.55 -20.97
N GLN A 215 0.96 -4.48 -22.15
CA GLN A 215 1.18 -3.36 -23.08
C GLN A 215 0.76 -2.02 -22.45
N GLU A 216 -0.39 -1.98 -21.79
CA GLU A 216 -0.90 -0.79 -21.09
C GLU A 216 0.06 -0.34 -19.98
N LEU A 217 0.56 -1.28 -19.16
CA LEU A 217 1.47 -1.02 -18.04
C LEU A 217 2.76 -0.31 -18.48
N ARG A 218 3.23 -0.54 -19.71
CA ARG A 218 4.44 0.12 -20.26
C ARG A 218 4.27 1.62 -20.50
N ALA A 219 3.04 2.13 -20.54
CA ALA A 219 2.76 3.56 -20.69
C ALA A 219 2.92 4.33 -19.37
N TYR A 220 3.02 3.64 -18.23
CA TYR A 220 3.08 4.24 -16.91
C TYR A 220 4.49 4.19 -16.32
N ARG A 221 4.79 5.15 -15.45
CA ARG A 221 6.05 5.20 -14.70
C ARG A 221 5.82 4.71 -13.29
N PHE A 222 6.64 3.75 -12.89
CA PHE A 222 6.68 3.28 -11.52
C PHE A 222 7.85 3.91 -10.76
N GLY A 223 7.56 4.44 -9.57
CA GLY A 223 8.49 5.14 -8.70
C GLY A 223 8.93 4.30 -7.50
N ARG A 224 9.75 4.91 -6.65
CA ARG A 224 10.23 4.28 -5.41
C ARG A 224 9.09 4.04 -4.43
N PHE A 225 9.18 2.93 -3.70
CA PHE A 225 8.27 2.61 -2.60
C PHE A 225 8.64 3.41 -1.35
N LYS A 226 7.67 4.11 -0.76
CA LYS A 226 7.78 4.63 0.61
C LYS A 226 7.81 3.49 1.63
N TRP A 227 7.03 2.45 1.37
CA TRP A 227 6.98 1.22 2.16
C TRP A 227 6.95 0.00 1.25
N PRO A 228 7.64 -1.09 1.58
CA PRO A 228 7.64 -2.29 0.75
C PRO A 228 6.22 -2.84 0.50
N VAL A 229 5.94 -3.26 -0.73
CA VAL A 229 4.64 -3.80 -1.18
C VAL A 229 4.78 -5.28 -1.48
N ILE A 230 3.91 -6.14 -0.95
CA ILE A 230 3.92 -7.59 -1.23
C ILE A 230 3.20 -7.89 -2.55
N SER A 231 3.89 -8.54 -3.48
CA SER A 231 3.28 -9.03 -4.73
C SER A 231 2.47 -10.29 -4.49
N ASN A 232 1.26 -10.36 -5.06
CA ASN A 232 0.41 -11.55 -4.98
C ASN A 232 0.98 -12.76 -5.74
N VAL A 233 1.85 -12.54 -6.73
CA VAL A 233 2.46 -13.61 -7.54
C VAL A 233 3.63 -14.28 -6.83
N THR A 234 4.44 -13.50 -6.11
CA THR A 234 5.65 -13.99 -5.43
C THR A 234 5.45 -14.23 -3.93
N ALA A 235 4.41 -13.63 -3.34
CA ALA A 235 4.19 -13.56 -1.89
C ALA A 235 5.39 -12.96 -1.12
N LYS A 236 6.14 -12.08 -1.79
CA LYS A 236 7.31 -11.37 -1.27
C LYS A 236 7.23 -9.89 -1.64
N PRO A 237 7.99 -9.02 -0.95
CA PRO A 237 8.12 -7.63 -1.37
C PRO A 237 8.64 -7.55 -2.80
N TYR A 238 8.17 -6.55 -3.56
CA TYR A 238 8.85 -6.10 -4.76
C TYR A 238 10.29 -5.70 -4.44
N GLU A 239 11.25 -6.16 -5.24
CA GLU A 239 12.66 -5.81 -5.07
C GLU A 239 12.96 -4.46 -5.71
N SER A 240 12.26 -4.12 -6.80
CA SER A 240 12.44 -2.88 -7.54
C SER A 240 11.16 -2.45 -8.29
N PRO A 241 10.99 -1.17 -8.62
CA PRO A 241 9.85 -0.69 -9.42
C PRO A 241 9.75 -1.34 -10.81
N GLU A 242 10.88 -1.80 -11.37
CA GLU A 242 10.97 -2.44 -12.67
C GLU A 242 10.21 -3.78 -12.74
N GLU A 243 10.02 -4.45 -11.60
CA GLU A 243 9.27 -5.72 -11.51
C GLU A 243 7.75 -5.53 -11.55
N ILE A 244 7.25 -4.33 -11.24
CA ILE A 244 5.81 -4.07 -11.04
C ILE A 244 5.00 -4.44 -12.28
N ALA A 245 5.41 -3.98 -13.46
CA ALA A 245 4.66 -4.26 -14.69
C ALA A 245 4.59 -5.77 -14.97
N GLY A 246 5.71 -6.48 -14.84
CA GLY A 246 5.77 -7.93 -15.07
C GLY A 246 4.90 -8.71 -14.08
N HIS A 247 4.99 -8.39 -12.79
CA HIS A 247 4.19 -9.06 -11.77
C HIS A 247 2.70 -8.75 -11.90
N LEU A 248 2.30 -7.49 -12.14
CA LEU A 248 0.90 -7.12 -12.33
C LEU A 248 0.27 -7.77 -13.58
N ALA A 249 1.01 -7.88 -14.67
CA ALA A 249 0.55 -8.62 -15.86
C ALA A 249 0.40 -10.12 -15.55
N ALA A 250 1.40 -10.74 -14.91
CA ALA A 250 1.33 -12.13 -14.50
C ALA A 250 0.17 -12.39 -13.51
N GLN A 251 -0.12 -11.43 -12.63
CA GLN A 251 -1.17 -11.50 -11.62
C GLN A 251 -2.54 -11.79 -12.23
N LEU A 252 -2.84 -11.36 -13.47
CA LEU A 252 -4.12 -11.65 -14.12
C LEU A 252 -4.33 -13.15 -14.41
N THR A 253 -3.26 -13.93 -14.53
CA THR A 253 -3.28 -15.36 -14.90
C THR A 253 -2.76 -16.29 -13.82
N ALA A 254 -2.06 -15.76 -12.82
CA ALA A 254 -1.47 -16.50 -11.71
C ALA A 254 -2.34 -16.40 -10.45
N PRO A 255 -2.29 -17.41 -9.56
CA PRO A 255 -3.06 -17.39 -8.32
C PRO A 255 -2.65 -16.23 -7.41
N VAL A 256 -3.63 -15.66 -6.70
CA VAL A 256 -3.37 -14.73 -5.60
C VAL A 256 -2.88 -15.51 -4.38
N ARG A 257 -1.59 -15.39 -4.05
CA ARG A 257 -0.93 -16.11 -2.94
C ARG A 257 -1.08 -15.36 -1.62
N TRP A 258 -2.33 -15.07 -1.23
CA TRP A 258 -2.64 -14.28 -0.04
C TRP A 258 -2.17 -14.94 1.25
N ALA A 259 -2.44 -16.24 1.41
CA ALA A 259 -2.03 -17.00 2.59
C ALA A 259 -0.51 -16.94 2.81
N GLU A 260 0.26 -17.11 1.74
CA GLU A 260 1.72 -17.01 1.79
C GLU A 260 2.20 -15.59 2.10
N SER A 261 1.47 -14.56 1.63
CA SER A 261 1.76 -13.15 1.92
C SER A 261 1.57 -12.84 3.41
N ILE A 262 0.51 -13.38 4.03
CA ILE A 262 0.27 -13.23 5.49
C ILE A 262 1.28 -14.06 6.30
N GLN A 263 1.69 -15.24 5.82
CA GLN A 263 2.78 -15.99 6.45
C GLN A 263 4.12 -15.24 6.35
N TYR A 264 4.37 -14.51 5.26
CA TYR A 264 5.53 -13.63 5.15
C TYR A 264 5.51 -12.55 6.23
N PHE A 265 4.37 -11.89 6.45
CA PHE A 265 4.20 -10.92 7.55
C PHE A 265 4.56 -11.53 8.92
N SER A 266 4.02 -12.71 9.22
CA SER A 266 4.33 -13.43 10.47
C SER A 266 5.84 -13.67 10.64
N ARG A 267 6.51 -14.17 9.60
CA ARG A 267 7.97 -14.41 9.61
C ARG A 267 8.78 -13.13 9.82
N MET A 268 8.31 -11.98 9.32
CA MET A 268 8.96 -10.69 9.52
C MET A 268 8.62 -10.03 10.87
N GLY A 269 7.79 -10.68 11.68
CA GLY A 269 7.39 -10.24 13.01
C GLY A 269 6.29 -9.17 13.00
N VAL A 270 5.56 -9.01 11.90
CA VAL A 270 4.31 -8.23 11.89
C VAL A 270 3.36 -8.83 12.92
N SER A 271 2.79 -7.98 13.76
CA SER A 271 1.87 -8.40 14.83
C SER A 271 0.58 -7.57 14.87
N ALA A 272 0.49 -6.54 14.03
CA ALA A 272 -0.74 -5.80 13.79
C ALA A 272 -0.89 -5.50 12.29
N ALA A 273 -2.13 -5.40 11.83
CA ALA A 273 -2.46 -4.89 10.51
C ALA A 273 -3.70 -3.99 10.55
N VAL A 274 -3.84 -3.08 9.59
CA VAL A 274 -5.07 -2.31 9.35
C VAL A 274 -5.54 -2.54 7.92
N GLU A 275 -6.77 -3.02 7.77
CA GLU A 275 -7.46 -3.12 6.49
C GLU A 275 -8.08 -1.77 6.13
N LEU A 276 -7.61 -1.17 5.04
CA LEU A 276 -8.00 0.16 4.58
C LEU A 276 -8.86 0.05 3.32
N GLY A 277 -10.16 0.28 3.46
CA GLY A 277 -11.12 0.25 2.35
C GLY A 277 -12.45 -0.38 2.75
N ALA A 278 -13.22 -0.78 1.75
CA ALA A 278 -14.59 -1.28 1.93
C ALA A 278 -14.64 -2.62 2.70
N LYS A 279 -15.54 -2.72 3.68
CA LYS A 279 -15.79 -3.89 4.55
C LYS A 279 -14.54 -4.34 5.33
N ASN A 280 -14.60 -5.57 5.85
CA ASN A 280 -13.57 -6.18 6.68
C ASN A 280 -13.18 -7.59 6.20
N VAL A 281 -13.06 -7.78 4.88
CA VAL A 281 -12.86 -9.11 4.28
C VAL A 281 -11.48 -9.66 4.65
N LEU A 282 -10.42 -8.87 4.51
CA LEU A 282 -9.05 -9.28 4.82
C LEU A 282 -8.82 -9.44 6.33
N THR A 283 -9.51 -8.64 7.14
CA THR A 283 -9.54 -8.76 8.60
C THR A 283 -10.07 -10.13 9.00
N ARG A 284 -11.17 -10.59 8.38
CA ARG A 284 -11.72 -11.94 8.60
C ARG A 284 -10.79 -13.04 8.10
N LEU A 285 -10.02 -12.79 7.03
CA LEU A 285 -9.02 -13.72 6.52
C LEU A 285 -7.73 -13.75 7.34
N MET A 286 -7.47 -12.77 8.21
CA MET A 286 -6.23 -12.72 8.98
C MET A 286 -6.12 -13.89 9.96
N LYS A 287 -7.15 -14.10 10.79
CA LYS A 287 -7.12 -15.13 11.86
C LYS A 287 -6.94 -16.56 11.32
N PRO A 288 -7.65 -17.00 10.25
CA PRO A 288 -7.40 -18.30 9.63
C PRO A 288 -5.99 -18.48 9.07
N ASN A 289 -5.29 -17.39 8.71
CA ASN A 289 -3.91 -17.46 8.24
C ASN A 289 -2.91 -17.47 9.40
N VAL A 290 -2.94 -16.42 10.22
CA VAL A 290 -1.99 -16.17 11.31
C VAL A 290 -2.76 -15.57 12.49
N PRO A 291 -3.18 -16.39 13.48
CA PRO A 291 -3.96 -15.93 14.62
C PRO A 291 -3.27 -14.89 15.51
N THR A 292 -1.94 -14.80 15.42
CA THR A 292 -1.11 -13.88 16.21
C THR A 292 -1.03 -12.47 15.65
N ILE A 293 -1.51 -12.24 14.42
CA ILE A 293 -1.62 -10.90 13.84
C ILE A 293 -3.01 -10.36 14.13
N THR A 294 -3.09 -9.32 14.95
CA THR A 294 -4.34 -8.59 15.15
C THR A 294 -4.60 -7.70 13.94
N CYS A 295 -5.72 -7.88 13.24
CA CYS A 295 -6.11 -7.00 12.14
C CYS A 295 -7.30 -6.11 12.56
N TYR A 296 -7.18 -4.83 12.28
CA TYR A 296 -8.23 -3.83 12.47
C TYR A 296 -8.82 -3.43 11.11
N THR A 297 -10.02 -2.87 11.10
CA THR A 297 -10.68 -2.35 9.90
C THR A 297 -10.77 -0.84 9.97
N LEU A 298 -10.65 -0.15 8.84
CA LEU A 298 -11.00 1.26 8.67
C LEU A 298 -11.79 1.44 7.36
N ASP A 299 -13.11 1.27 7.46
CA ASP A 299 -14.07 1.43 6.37
C ASP A 299 -14.90 2.72 6.56
N ASN A 300 -15.20 3.07 7.82
CA ASN A 300 -16.05 4.20 8.18
C ASN A 300 -15.47 5.05 9.32
N ASP A 301 -16.08 6.21 9.59
CA ASP A 301 -15.66 7.17 10.63
C ASP A 301 -15.62 6.55 12.04
N GLY A 302 -16.56 5.67 12.35
CA GLY A 302 -16.63 4.98 13.64
C GLY A 302 -15.42 4.10 13.93
N ASP A 303 -14.77 3.58 12.89
CA ASP A 303 -13.61 2.70 13.03
C ASP A 303 -12.35 3.47 13.49
N ILE A 304 -12.23 4.76 13.14
CA ILE A 304 -11.02 5.56 13.38
C ILE A 304 -10.72 5.65 14.86
N GLY A 305 -11.75 5.89 15.69
CA GLY A 305 -11.60 5.95 17.14
C GLY A 305 -11.02 4.66 17.70
N THR A 306 -11.55 3.52 17.27
CA THR A 306 -11.08 2.19 17.67
C THR A 306 -9.65 1.93 17.20
N VAL A 307 -9.32 2.17 15.92
CA VAL A 307 -7.96 1.95 15.41
C VAL A 307 -6.95 2.82 16.15
N ARG A 308 -7.27 4.10 16.37
CA ARG A 308 -6.41 5.05 17.09
C ARG A 308 -6.19 4.65 18.55
N GLU A 309 -7.23 4.22 19.25
CA GLU A 309 -7.11 3.71 20.62
C GLU A 309 -6.21 2.47 20.64
N GLN A 310 -6.47 1.53 19.75
CA GLN A 310 -5.73 0.28 19.66
C GLN A 310 -4.27 0.49 19.29
N LEU A 311 -3.93 1.50 18.47
CA LEU A 311 -2.57 1.85 18.07
C LEU A 311 -1.95 2.98 18.91
N SER A 312 -2.58 3.41 20.00
CA SER A 312 -2.15 4.57 20.81
C SER A 312 -0.69 4.51 21.27
N SER A 313 -0.22 3.31 21.64
CA SER A 313 1.19 3.09 22.03
C SER A 313 2.15 3.27 20.87
N GLU A 314 1.79 2.80 19.67
CA GLU A 314 2.57 3.00 18.44
C GLU A 314 2.57 4.46 18.01
N ILE A 315 1.43 5.15 18.09
CA ILE A 315 1.31 6.59 17.80
C ILE A 315 2.25 7.39 18.70
N ALA A 316 2.18 7.19 20.02
CA ALA A 316 3.01 7.91 20.98
C ALA A 316 4.51 7.70 20.72
N LEU A 317 4.92 6.47 20.39
CA LEU A 317 6.31 6.15 20.10
C LEU A 317 6.80 6.76 18.78
N GLN A 318 5.95 6.78 17.75
CA GLN A 318 6.29 7.39 16.49
C GLN A 318 6.41 8.91 16.60
N LEU A 319 5.51 9.58 17.32
CA LEU A 319 5.61 11.01 17.62
C LEU A 319 6.93 11.35 18.31
N ARG A 320 7.34 10.56 19.32
CA ARG A 320 8.65 10.70 19.97
C ARG A 320 9.81 10.49 19.00
N THR A 321 9.69 9.52 18.10
CA THR A 321 10.74 9.21 17.11
C THR A 321 10.88 10.34 16.09
N ASN A 322 9.77 10.85 15.56
CA ASN A 322 9.76 11.97 14.60
C ASN A 322 10.32 13.24 15.23
N ALA A 323 9.94 13.54 16.47
CA ALA A 323 10.51 14.66 17.20
C ALA A 323 12.03 14.54 17.40
N ARG A 324 12.56 13.34 17.63
CA ARG A 324 14.02 13.09 17.69
C ARG A 324 14.73 13.23 16.34
N HIS A 325 14.00 13.16 15.23
CA HIS A 325 14.54 13.34 13.87
C HIS A 325 14.10 14.68 13.25
N ASN A 326 13.79 15.69 14.07
CA ASN A 326 13.52 17.02 13.55
C ASN A 326 14.78 17.62 12.87
N VAL A 327 14.56 18.63 12.01
CA VAL A 327 15.62 19.23 11.20
C VAL A 327 16.78 19.79 12.03
N ILE A 328 16.51 20.36 13.21
CA ILE A 328 17.53 20.92 14.10
C ILE A 328 18.39 19.82 14.72
N THR A 329 17.75 18.78 15.27
CA THR A 329 18.47 17.63 15.86
C THR A 329 19.37 16.94 14.82
N LEU A 330 18.87 16.79 13.60
CA LEU A 330 19.64 16.23 12.49
C LEU A 330 20.78 17.15 12.04
N CYS A 331 20.57 18.48 12.06
CA CYS A 331 21.64 19.45 11.79
C CYS A 331 22.75 19.38 12.86
N VAL A 332 22.40 19.28 14.14
CA VAL A 332 23.38 19.12 15.24
C VAL A 332 24.23 17.87 15.01
N ALA A 333 23.57 16.73 14.75
CA ALA A 333 24.26 15.47 14.49
C ALA A 333 25.17 15.57 13.25
N ALA A 334 24.69 16.16 12.15
CA ALA A 334 25.47 16.34 10.94
C ALA A 334 26.68 17.26 11.16
N ALA A 335 26.52 18.35 11.91
CA ALA A 335 27.60 19.28 12.21
C ALA A 335 28.74 18.56 12.96
N VAL A 336 28.44 17.68 13.92
CA VAL A 336 29.46 16.96 14.69
C VAL A 336 30.08 15.80 13.90
N CYS A 337 29.26 14.96 13.27
CA CYS A 337 29.72 13.74 12.60
C CYS A 337 30.40 13.98 11.26
N THR A 338 30.37 15.21 10.72
CA THR A 338 31.08 15.54 9.48
C THR A 338 32.53 15.88 9.75
N ARG A 339 33.44 15.19 9.02
CA ARG A 339 34.89 15.37 9.14
C ARG A 339 35.30 16.80 8.81
N ASN A 340 36.06 17.43 9.71
CA ASN A 340 36.73 18.69 9.45
C ASN A 340 37.97 18.46 8.57
N ARG A 341 38.09 19.22 7.47
CA ARG A 341 39.27 19.25 6.57
C ARG A 341 39.94 20.62 6.57
N ASN A 342 39.47 21.57 7.38
CA ASN A 342 40.08 22.88 7.55
C ASN A 342 41.20 22.83 8.59
N THR A 343 42.36 23.36 8.22
CA THR A 343 43.57 23.44 9.06
C THR A 343 43.72 24.79 9.77
N SER A 344 42.88 25.79 9.48
CA SER A 344 42.90 27.11 10.11
C SER A 344 42.07 27.11 11.40
N LEU A 345 42.73 27.33 12.54
CA LEU A 345 42.08 27.38 13.86
C LEU A 345 41.15 28.58 13.97
N THR A 346 41.56 29.75 13.46
CA THR A 346 40.79 31.00 13.52
C THR A 346 39.51 30.91 12.69
N GLU A 347 39.60 30.40 11.46
CA GLU A 347 38.41 30.16 10.62
C GLU A 347 37.46 29.16 11.26
N TYR A 348 38.00 28.09 11.87
CA TYR A 348 37.19 27.09 12.54
C TYR A 348 36.47 27.65 13.77
N GLN A 349 37.13 28.53 14.52
CA GLN A 349 36.55 29.12 15.72
C GLN A 349 35.35 30.02 15.37
N GLN A 350 35.47 30.85 14.34
CA GLN A 350 34.37 31.74 13.90
C GLN A 350 33.32 31.01 13.07
N GLY A 351 33.73 30.20 12.08
CA GLY A 351 32.83 29.57 11.13
C GLY A 351 32.23 28.23 11.58
N PHE A 352 32.70 27.65 12.69
CA PHE A 352 32.13 26.42 13.26
C PHE A 352 31.70 26.58 14.72
N ILE A 353 32.58 27.01 15.63
CA ILE A 353 32.27 26.96 17.08
C ILE A 353 31.11 27.89 17.44
N GLU A 354 31.10 29.13 16.96
CA GLU A 354 30.01 30.09 17.23
C GLU A 354 28.68 29.66 16.60
N PRO A 355 28.60 29.31 15.29
CA PRO A 355 27.40 28.73 14.69
C PRO A 355 26.91 27.46 15.39
N TYR A 356 27.83 26.59 15.81
CA TYR A 356 27.47 25.36 16.49
C TYR A 356 26.84 25.63 17.87
N ARG A 357 27.36 26.60 18.64
CA ARG A 357 26.71 27.02 19.90
C ARG A 357 25.30 27.55 19.66
N ARG A 358 25.11 28.36 18.61
CA ARG A 358 23.79 28.86 18.26
C ARG A 358 22.84 27.71 17.89
N LEU A 359 23.33 26.74 17.13
CA LEU A 359 22.58 25.54 16.77
C LEU A 359 22.23 24.69 18.02
N GLN A 360 23.13 24.59 19.01
CA GLN A 360 22.85 23.94 20.29
C GLN A 360 21.79 24.68 21.10
N GLN A 361 21.81 26.01 21.14
CA GLN A 361 20.76 26.80 21.80
C GLN A 361 19.38 26.57 21.18
N LEU A 362 19.31 26.44 19.84
CA LEU A 362 18.05 26.09 19.17
C LEU A 362 17.55 24.70 19.61
N GLN A 363 18.45 23.74 19.79
CA GLN A 363 18.09 22.41 20.31
C GLN A 363 17.65 22.48 21.78
N GLU A 364 18.36 23.20 22.64
CA GLU A 364 18.00 23.39 24.06
C GLU A 364 16.63 24.04 24.21
N GLN A 365 16.32 25.06 23.38
CA GLN A 365 14.99 25.68 23.36
C GLN A 365 13.87 24.69 23.00
N LEU A 366 14.14 23.73 22.10
CA LEU A 366 13.17 22.67 21.79
C LEU A 366 13.02 21.69 22.95
N ASP A 367 14.13 21.31 23.58
CA ASP A 367 14.14 20.37 24.71
C ASP A 367 13.39 20.97 25.92
N GLU A 368 13.57 22.26 26.19
CA GLU A 368 12.86 23.00 27.24
C GLU A 368 11.36 23.18 26.95
N ALA A 369 10.99 23.32 25.67
CA ALA A 369 9.58 23.42 25.26
C ALA A 369 8.81 22.10 25.45
N GLY A 370 9.53 20.97 25.57
CA GLY A 370 9.00 19.66 25.94
C GLY A 370 9.29 18.58 24.89
N GLU A 371 9.28 17.32 25.33
CA GLU A 371 9.42 16.17 24.42
C GLU A 371 8.34 16.20 23.34
N GLY A 372 8.74 16.16 22.08
CA GLY A 372 7.80 16.13 20.95
C GLY A 372 7.65 17.44 20.19
N VAL A 373 8.18 18.55 20.71
CA VAL A 373 8.04 19.87 20.08
C VAL A 373 8.82 19.94 18.77
N MET A 374 8.14 20.38 17.72
CA MET A 374 8.75 20.58 16.40
C MET A 374 9.29 22.01 16.27
N PRO A 375 10.41 22.21 15.56
CA PRO A 375 10.93 23.54 15.29
C PRO A 375 9.99 24.35 14.41
N SER A 376 9.90 25.65 14.68
CA SER A 376 9.23 26.61 13.79
C SER A 376 9.96 26.70 12.43
N PRO A 377 9.29 27.20 11.38
CA PRO A 377 9.95 27.43 10.09
C PRO A 377 11.18 28.33 10.19
N GLN A 378 11.12 29.37 11.03
CA GLN A 378 12.24 30.28 11.26
C GLN A 378 13.43 29.58 11.91
N GLN A 379 13.21 28.78 12.96
CA GLN A 379 14.27 28.01 13.61
C GLN A 379 14.86 26.94 12.67
N SER A 380 14.01 26.35 11.82
CA SER A 380 14.41 25.35 10.82
C SER A 380 15.34 25.95 9.75
N GLU A 381 14.96 27.10 9.19
CA GLU A 381 15.76 27.82 8.19
C GLU A 381 17.07 28.35 8.79
N GLU A 382 17.04 28.83 10.03
CA GLU A 382 18.23 29.22 10.78
C GLU A 382 19.19 28.03 10.95
N ALA A 383 18.69 26.88 11.40
CA ALA A 383 19.50 25.68 11.60
C ALA A 383 20.15 25.16 10.31
N LEU A 384 19.40 25.11 9.21
CA LEU A 384 19.92 24.69 7.90
C LEU A 384 20.98 25.66 7.36
N THR A 385 20.77 26.97 7.55
CA THR A 385 21.74 28.00 7.17
C THR A 385 23.03 27.91 7.98
N LEU A 386 22.92 27.74 9.30
CA LEU A 386 24.08 27.55 10.18
C LEU A 386 24.85 26.29 9.76
N LEU A 387 24.16 25.17 9.52
CA LEU A 387 24.80 23.93 9.08
C LEU A 387 25.56 24.13 7.77
N LYS A 388 24.97 24.82 6.78
CA LYS A 388 25.62 25.10 5.49
C LYS A 388 26.97 25.79 5.71
N GLY A 389 26.98 26.90 6.45
CA GLY A 389 28.20 27.65 6.75
C GLY A 389 29.24 26.83 7.52
N MET A 390 28.79 25.97 8.44
CA MET A 390 29.66 25.06 9.18
C MET A 390 30.34 24.01 8.27
N LEU A 391 29.59 23.44 7.31
CA LEU A 391 30.12 22.45 6.37
C LEU A 391 31.10 23.09 5.37
N GLU A 392 30.82 24.32 4.93
CA GLU A 392 31.73 25.12 4.11
C GLU A 392 33.02 25.44 4.88
N THR A 393 32.90 25.89 6.13
CA THR A 393 34.04 26.15 7.03
C THR A 393 34.90 24.90 7.22
N LYS A 394 34.27 23.72 7.32
CA LYS A 394 34.97 22.43 7.43
C LYS A 394 35.61 21.96 6.13
N ARG A 395 35.49 22.72 5.03
CA ARG A 395 35.96 22.36 3.66
C ARG A 395 35.42 21.00 3.22
N VAL A 396 34.13 20.74 3.51
CA VAL A 396 33.44 19.52 3.09
C VAL A 396 33.17 19.61 1.58
N PRO A 397 33.51 18.59 0.77
CA PRO A 397 33.22 18.58 -0.67
C PRO A 397 31.74 18.79 -0.97
N GLU A 398 31.43 19.51 -2.04
CA GLU A 398 30.06 19.87 -2.42
C GLU A 398 29.13 18.65 -2.55
N ALA A 399 29.57 17.58 -3.22
CA ALA A 399 28.81 16.34 -3.33
C ALA A 399 28.44 15.75 -1.95
N GLU A 400 29.38 15.77 -1.00
CA GLU A 400 29.15 15.29 0.37
C GLU A 400 28.17 16.20 1.11
N ARG A 401 28.21 17.53 0.90
CA ARG A 401 27.24 18.47 1.50
C ARG A 401 25.83 18.23 0.96
N ARG A 402 25.67 18.09 -0.36
CA ARG A 402 24.38 17.80 -1.00
C ARG A 402 23.74 16.53 -0.47
N ASP A 403 24.51 15.46 -0.33
CA ASP A 403 24.01 14.19 0.19
C ASP A 403 23.61 14.30 1.68
N ARG A 404 24.36 15.07 2.47
CA ARG A 404 23.99 15.35 3.88
C ARG A 404 22.69 16.12 3.98
N PHE A 405 22.52 17.20 3.23
CA PHE A 405 21.27 17.96 3.23
C PHE A 405 20.09 17.12 2.74
N ARG A 406 20.28 16.32 1.68
CA ARG A 406 19.24 15.39 1.23
C ARG A 406 18.81 14.44 2.35
N MET A 407 19.76 13.80 3.04
CA MET A 407 19.46 12.89 4.15
C MET A 407 18.76 13.61 5.32
N ILE A 408 19.15 14.84 5.66
CA ILE A 408 18.53 15.61 6.74
C ILE A 408 17.08 15.94 6.40
N LEU A 409 16.84 16.46 5.20
CA LEU A 409 15.50 16.84 4.76
C LEU A 409 14.60 15.61 4.63
N GLU A 410 15.13 14.49 4.12
CA GLU A 410 14.44 13.19 4.06
C GLU A 410 14.05 12.68 5.45
N LYS A 411 14.97 12.66 6.41
CA LYS A 411 14.70 12.14 7.75
C LYS A 411 13.80 13.04 8.60
N SER A 412 13.80 14.35 8.34
CA SER A 412 12.90 15.30 8.99
C SER A 412 11.57 15.49 8.26
N ALA A 413 11.40 14.88 7.07
CA ALA A 413 10.25 15.07 6.19
C ALA A 413 10.01 16.55 5.81
N THR A 414 11.07 17.28 5.46
CA THR A 414 11.04 18.72 5.15
C THR A 414 11.56 19.07 3.74
N GLU A 415 11.69 18.08 2.84
CA GLU A 415 12.26 18.28 1.49
C GLU A 415 11.49 19.31 0.65
N SER A 416 10.16 19.33 0.75
CA SER A 416 9.31 20.25 0.01
C SER A 416 9.45 21.71 0.47
N GLN A 417 9.82 21.92 1.73
CA GLN A 417 9.91 23.23 2.36
C GLN A 417 11.29 23.87 2.17
N TYR A 418 12.35 23.05 2.11
CA TYR A 418 13.74 23.52 2.10
C TYR A 418 14.56 22.94 0.95
N SER A 419 13.91 22.65 -0.19
CA SER A 419 14.55 22.08 -1.38
C SER A 419 15.76 22.88 -1.89
N GLN A 420 15.83 24.19 -1.62
CA GLN A 420 16.96 25.05 -1.96
C GLN A 420 18.29 24.58 -1.36
N TYR A 421 18.28 23.83 -0.25
CA TYR A 421 19.50 23.29 0.37
C TYR A 421 20.00 21.99 -0.28
N THR A 422 19.25 21.37 -1.19
CA THR A 422 19.66 20.14 -1.90
C THR A 422 20.62 20.37 -3.07
N PHE A 423 20.84 21.64 -3.43
CA PHE A 423 21.68 22.09 -4.55
C PHE A 423 22.96 22.83 -4.10
N VAL A 424 23.37 22.68 -2.83
CA VAL A 424 24.38 23.51 -2.16
C VAL A 424 25.64 22.74 -1.72
#